data_AF-A0A853DBR0-F1
#
_entry.id   AF-A0A853DBR0-F1
#
_cell.length_a   1.000
_cell.length_b   1.000
_cell.length_c   1.000
_cell.angle_alpha   90.00
_cell.angle_beta   90.00
_cell.angle_gamma   90.00
#
_symmetry.space_group_name_H-M   'P 1'
#
loop_
_entity.id
_entity.type
_entity.pdbx_description
1 polymer ?
#
loop_
_entity_poly.entity_id
_entity_poly.type
_entity_poly.pdbx_seq_one_letter_code
_entity_poly.pdbx_strand_id
1 'polypeptide(L)' 'MTRLMVRMRRWWARRWSAVTSAGRQAGMSTAEYAVGTLAAVAFAVVLIGVVKSGAVKTTLTSIIQHALSVAS' A
#
# COMPACT_ATOMS: atom_id res chain seq x y z
N MET A 1 6.62 -9.80 -52.13
CA MET A 1 6.62 -10.67 -50.92
C MET A 1 6.98 -9.93 -49.62
N THR A 2 7.82 -8.89 -49.63
CA THR A 2 8.23 -8.12 -48.43
C THR A 2 7.09 -7.33 -47.73
N ARG A 3 6.11 -6.82 -48.48
CA ARG A 3 4.99 -6.04 -47.91
C ARG A 3 4.05 -6.87 -47.01
N LEU A 4 3.92 -8.17 -47.28
CA LEU A 4 3.10 -9.10 -46.48
C LEU A 4 3.74 -9.38 -45.11
N MET A 5 5.06 -9.57 -45.07
CA MET A 5 5.80 -9.82 -43.83
C MET A 5 5.77 -8.63 -42.88
N VAL A 6 5.90 -7.41 -43.39
CA VAL A 6 5.79 -6.18 -42.58
C VAL A 6 4.37 -6.03 -42.03
N ARG A 7 3.35 -6.38 -42.82
CA ARG A 7 1.93 -6.32 -42.40
C ARG A 7 1.62 -7.35 -41.32
N MET A 8 2.16 -8.56 -41.45
CA MET A 8 2.11 -9.64 -40.45
C MET A 8 2.79 -9.21 -39.14
N ARG A 9 4.01 -8.66 -39.22
CA ARG A 9 4.80 -8.23 -38.06
C ARG A 9 4.12 -7.09 -37.30
N ARG A 10 3.52 -6.12 -38.02
CA ARG A 10 2.74 -5.03 -37.42
C ARG A 10 1.41 -5.53 -36.82
N TRP A 11 0.81 -6.58 -37.40
CA TRP A 11 -0.39 -7.21 -36.84
C TRP A 11 -0.10 -7.90 -35.49
N TRP A 12 1.01 -8.63 -35.42
CA TRP A 12 1.51 -9.24 -34.18
C TRP A 12 1.84 -8.18 -33.12
N ALA A 13 2.56 -7.12 -33.48
CA ALA A 13 2.91 -6.04 -32.57
C ALA A 13 1.66 -5.32 -31.99
N ARG A 14 0.66 -5.00 -32.83
CA ARG A 14 -0.60 -4.39 -32.38
C ARG A 14 -1.42 -5.31 -31.48
N ARG A 15 -1.42 -6.62 -31.76
CA ARG A 15 -2.12 -7.60 -30.93
C ARG A 15 -1.47 -7.73 -29.56
N TRP A 16 -0.13 -7.67 -29.49
CA TRP A 16 0.58 -7.65 -28.21
C TRP A 16 0.36 -6.36 -27.42
N SER A 17 0.33 -5.20 -28.09
CA SER A 17 0.05 -3.92 -27.40
C SER A 17 -1.40 -3.81 -26.89
N ALA A 18 -2.36 -4.45 -27.56
CA ALA A 18 -3.76 -4.48 -27.12
C ALA A 18 -3.99 -5.33 -25.87
N VAL A 19 -3.24 -6.43 -25.72
CA VAL A 19 -3.34 -7.33 -24.54
C VAL A 19 -2.79 -6.65 -23.28
N THR A 20 -1.71 -5.90 -23.39
CA THR A 20 -1.11 -5.18 -22.24
C THR A 20 -1.94 -3.98 -21.79
N SER A 21 -2.67 -3.34 -22.69
CA SER A 21 -3.54 -2.20 -22.35
C SER A 21 -4.87 -2.64 -21.75
N ALA A 22 -5.47 -3.76 -22.23
CA ALA A 22 -6.73 -4.28 -21.70
C ALA A 22 -6.64 -4.74 -20.24
N GLY A 23 -5.54 -5.39 -19.83
CA GLY A 23 -5.34 -5.83 -18.43
C GLY A 23 -4.95 -4.71 -17.47
N ARG A 24 -4.35 -3.62 -17.97
CA ARG A 24 -3.84 -2.52 -17.14
C ARG A 24 -4.95 -1.67 -16.52
N GLN A 25 -6.08 -1.48 -17.22
CA GLN A 25 -7.23 -0.77 -16.64
C GLN A 25 -7.99 -1.64 -15.63
N ALA A 26 -8.13 -2.95 -15.90
CA ALA A 26 -8.81 -3.88 -15.01
C ALA A 26 -8.06 -4.11 -13.68
N GLY A 27 -6.72 -4.13 -13.71
CA GLY A 27 -5.89 -4.30 -12.52
C GLY A 27 -5.53 -3.01 -11.77
N MET A 28 -5.82 -1.83 -12.35
CA MET A 28 -5.48 -0.54 -11.74
C MET A 28 -6.25 -0.31 -10.44
N SER A 29 -7.57 -0.53 -10.45
CA SER A 29 -8.40 -0.34 -9.26
C SER A 29 -8.07 -1.34 -8.15
N THR A 30 -7.85 -2.63 -8.46
CA THR A 30 -7.48 -3.63 -7.44
C THR A 30 -6.12 -3.35 -6.81
N ALA A 31 -5.14 -2.88 -7.60
CA ALA A 31 -3.83 -2.51 -7.10
C ALA A 31 -3.89 -1.27 -6.18
N GLU A 32 -4.71 -0.28 -6.52
CA GLU A 32 -4.92 0.93 -5.71
C GLU A 32 -5.46 0.58 -4.32
N TYR A 33 -6.48 -0.27 -4.23
CA TYR A 33 -7.03 -0.72 -2.95
C TYR A 33 -6.02 -1.52 -2.12
N ALA A 34 -5.26 -2.41 -2.77
CA ALA A 34 -4.24 -3.20 -2.10
C ALA A 34 -3.12 -2.32 -1.53
N VAL A 35 -2.61 -1.36 -2.31
CA VAL A 35 -1.59 -0.40 -1.88
C VAL A 35 -2.12 0.51 -0.79
N GLY A 36 -3.38 0.95 -0.87
CA GLY A 36 -4.02 1.74 0.18
C GLY A 36 -4.05 1.01 1.53
N THR A 37 -4.37 -0.29 1.51
CA THR A 37 -4.36 -1.12 2.72
C THR A 37 -2.95 -1.33 3.25
N LEU A 38 -1.97 -1.61 2.39
CA LEU A 38 -0.57 -1.75 2.78
C LEU A 38 0.00 -0.47 3.40
N ALA A 39 -0.34 0.69 2.84
CA ALA A 39 0.05 1.98 3.38
C ALA A 39 -0.53 2.21 4.79
N ALA A 40 -1.82 1.89 4.99
CA ALA A 40 -2.47 2.00 6.30
C ALA A 40 -1.84 1.05 7.34
N VAL A 41 -1.54 -0.20 6.95
CA VAL A 41 -0.90 -1.18 7.82
C VAL A 41 0.52 -0.74 8.20
N ALA A 42 1.30 -0.22 7.26
CA ALA A 42 2.64 0.31 7.54
C ALA A 42 2.58 1.47 8.56
N PHE A 43 1.63 2.38 8.40
CA PHE A 43 1.41 3.46 9.36
C PHE A 43 1.01 2.94 10.75
N ALA A 44 0.12 1.95 10.81
CA ALA A 44 -0.28 1.32 12.08
C ALA A 44 0.91 0.66 12.80
N VAL A 45 1.82 0.00 12.08
CA VAL A 45 3.03 -0.58 12.65
C VAL A 45 3.92 0.49 13.29
N VAL A 46 4.09 1.63 12.62
CA VAL A 46 4.83 2.77 13.18
C VAL A 46 4.17 3.27 14.47
N LEU A 47 2.84 3.45 14.47
CA LEU A 47 2.09 3.87 15.65
C LEU A 47 2.20 2.88 16.81
N ILE A 48 2.18 1.58 16.54
CA ILE A 48 2.42 0.54 17.56
C ILE A 48 3.81 0.73 18.18
N GLY A 49 4.83 1.04 17.37
CA GLY A 49 6.16 1.38 17.87
C GLY A 49 6.15 2.59 18.80
N VAL A 50 5.46 3.66 18.42
CA VAL A 50 5.31 4.88 19.24
C VAL A 50 4.63 4.57 20.57
N VAL A 51 3.49 3.88 20.55
CA VAL A 51 2.72 3.55 21.77
C VAL A 51 3.50 2.64 22.70
N LYS A 52 4.32 1.73 22.16
CA LYS A 52 5.16 0.81 22.95
C LYS A 52 6.46 1.46 23.45
N SER A 53 6.76 2.70 23.05
CA SER A 53 7.99 3.40 23.43
C SER A 53 8.07 3.67 24.93
N GLY A 54 9.31 3.81 25.44
CA GLY A 54 9.55 4.15 26.84
C GLY A 54 8.90 5.47 27.25
N ALA A 55 8.98 6.50 26.40
CA ALA A 55 8.41 7.82 26.68
C ALA A 55 6.88 7.75 26.92
N VAL A 56 6.14 7.06 26.05
CA VAL A 56 4.68 6.91 26.21
C VAL A 56 4.35 6.12 27.47
N LYS A 57 5.08 5.03 27.75
CA LYS A 57 4.91 4.24 28.97
C LYS A 57 5.14 5.09 30.23
N THR A 58 6.26 5.81 30.30
CA THR A 58 6.60 6.66 31.45
C THR A 58 5.51 7.70 31.70
N THR A 59 5.07 8.42 30.67
CA THR A 59 4.00 9.42 30.80
C THR A 59 2.71 8.80 31.32
N LEU A 60 2.29 7.66 30.75
CA LEU A 60 1.07 6.99 31.18
C LEU A 60 1.18 6.47 32.62
N THR A 61 2.33 5.89 33.00
CA THR A 61 2.60 5.46 34.37
C THR A 61 2.54 6.63 35.34
N SER A 62 3.13 7.78 35.02
CA SER A 62 3.09 8.98 35.87
C SER A 62 1.65 9.47 36.07
N ILE A 63 0.84 9.49 35.01
CA ILE A 63 -0.59 9.87 35.09
C ILE A 63 -1.34 8.92 36.02
N ILE A 64 -1.14 7.61 35.87
CA ILE A 64 -1.80 6.59 36.70
C ILE A 64 -1.37 6.74 38.18
N GLN A 65 -0.08 6.92 38.45
CA GLN A 65 0.45 7.11 39.80
C GLN A 65 -0.10 8.38 40.45
N HIS A 66 -0.17 9.48 39.70
CA HIS A 66 -0.75 10.73 40.17
C HIS A 66 -2.24 10.56 40.51
N ALA A 67 -3.01 9.90 39.65
CA ALA A 67 -4.43 9.63 39.90
C ALA A 67 -4.65 8.77 41.16
N LEU A 68 -3.80 7.75 41.37
CA LEU A 68 -3.86 6.91 42.57
C LEU A 68 -3.53 7.70 43.85
N SER A 69 -2.53 8.56 43.80
CA SER A 69 -2.12 9.39 44.95
C SER A 69 -3.17 10.41 45.39
N VAL A 70 -4.05 10.85 44.48
CA VAL A 70 -5.15 11.78 44.80
C VAL A 70 -6.36 11.04 45.38
N ALA A 71 -6.52 9.76 45.05
CA ALA A 71 -7.64 8.92 45.47
C ALA A 71 -7.41 8.20 46.81
N SER A 72 -6.15 8.03 47.24
CA SER A 72 -5.73 7.49 48.54
C SER A 72 -5.57 8.58 49.58
#